data_AF-A0AAW2RHV2-F1
#
_entry.id   AF-A0AAW2RHV2-F1
#
_cell.length_a   1.000
_cell.length_b   1.000
_cell.length_c   1.000
_cell.angle_alpha   90.00
_cell.angle_beta   90.00
_cell.angle_gamma   90.00
#
_symmetry.space_group_name_H-M   'P 1'
#
loop_
_entity.id
_entity.type
_entity.pdbx_description
1 polymer ?
#
loop_
_entity_poly.entity_id
_entity_poly.type
_entity_poly.pdbx_seq_one_letter_code
_entity_poly.pdbx_strand_id
1 'polypeptide(L)'
;MEPKVISGIQFSSLPSSYIRPESQRPKLSEVVEFDSVPIIDLGCEDRSLIIKQIGDACREYGFFQVINHGVSKEMVDKILEWLMNSLVYLWKRR
;
A
#
# COMPACT_ATOMS: atom_id res chain seq x y z
N MET A 1 11.02 -26.01 6.51
CA MET A 1 9.96 -24.99 6.44
C MET A 1 10.39 -23.85 7.35
N GLU A 2 10.65 -22.68 6.78
CA GLU A 2 11.11 -21.48 7.52
C GLU A 2 10.05 -21.02 8.54
N PRO A 3 10.41 -20.70 9.79
CA PRO A 3 9.48 -20.19 10.78
C PRO A 3 8.99 -18.79 10.38
N LYS A 4 7.67 -18.60 10.26
CA LYS A 4 7.06 -17.31 9.93
C LYS A 4 7.03 -16.43 11.18
N VAL A 5 7.86 -15.39 11.21
CA VAL A 5 7.95 -14.41 12.30
C VAL A 5 6.84 -13.36 12.11
N ILE A 6 5.95 -13.25 13.10
CA ILE A 6 4.81 -12.29 13.04
C ILE A 6 5.07 -11.09 13.98
N SER A 7 5.95 -11.25 14.97
CA SER A 7 6.25 -10.21 15.97
C SER A 7 7.50 -10.54 16.82
N GLY A 8 8.55 -11.12 16.22
CA GLY A 8 9.75 -11.58 16.95
C GLY A 8 9.58 -12.92 17.69
N ILE A 9 8.35 -13.41 17.83
CA ILE A 9 8.04 -14.75 18.34
C ILE A 9 8.01 -15.72 17.16
N GLN A 10 8.72 -16.85 17.29
CA GLN A 10 8.67 -17.92 16.31
C GLN A 10 7.40 -18.74 16.51
N PHE A 11 6.59 -18.82 15.46
CA PHE A 11 5.45 -19.71 15.41
C PHE A 11 5.73 -20.85 14.43
N SER A 12 5.35 -22.08 14.82
CA SER A 12 5.40 -23.25 13.94
C SER A 12 4.30 -23.24 12.88
N SER A 13 3.21 -22.49 13.13
CA SER A 13 2.07 -22.33 12.23
C SER A 13 1.38 -20.98 12.47
N LEU A 14 0.54 -20.53 11.54
CA LEU A 14 -0.18 -19.26 11.69
C LEU A 14 -1.16 -19.36 12.88
N PRO A 15 -1.11 -18.46 13.88
CA PRO A 15 -2.03 -18.48 15.00
C PRO A 15 -3.48 -18.32 14.52
N SER A 16 -4.40 -19.01 15.19
CA SER A 16 -5.82 -19.04 14.81
C SER A 16 -6.47 -17.65 14.75
N SER A 17 -6.03 -16.71 15.59
CA SER A 17 -6.51 -15.32 15.59
C SER A 17 -6.15 -14.52 14.32
N TYR A 18 -5.16 -14.97 13.54
CA TYR A 18 -4.76 -14.35 12.26
C TYR A 18 -5.40 -15.07 11.05
N ILE A 19 -6.05 -16.22 11.26
CA ILE A 19 -6.75 -16.94 10.21
C ILE A 19 -8.06 -16.19 9.91
N ARG A 20 -8.15 -15.61 8.71
CA ARG A 20 -9.38 -14.96 8.24
C ARG A 20 -10.49 -16.01 8.02
N PRO A 21 -11.77 -15.67 8.25
CA PRO A 21 -12.91 -16.49 7.81
C PRO A 21 -12.82 -16.80 6.32
N GLU A 22 -13.33 -17.96 5.88
CA GLU A 22 -13.22 -18.40 4.48
C GLU A 22 -13.77 -17.38 3.48
N SER A 23 -14.86 -16.70 3.83
CA SER A 23 -15.48 -15.66 3.01
C SER A 23 -14.60 -14.41 2.80
N GLN A 24 -13.58 -14.20 3.63
CA GLN A 24 -12.64 -13.06 3.54
C GLN A 24 -11.28 -13.46 2.98
N ARG A 25 -11.06 -14.75 2.67
CA ARG A 25 -9.78 -15.19 2.12
C ARG A 25 -9.75 -14.86 0.63
N PRO A 26 -8.64 -14.30 0.11
CA PRO A 26 -8.51 -14.06 -1.32
C PRO A 26 -8.55 -15.39 -2.08
N LYS A 27 -9.35 -15.45 -3.14
CA LYS A 27 -9.47 -16.62 -4.00
C LYS A 27 -8.70 -16.36 -5.29
N LEU A 28 -7.59 -17.08 -5.46
CA LEU A 28 -6.72 -16.90 -6.62
C LEU A 28 -7.44 -17.21 -7.95
N SER A 29 -8.43 -18.11 -7.92
CA SER A 29 -9.26 -18.45 -9.08
C SER A 29 -10.18 -17.32 -9.55
N GLU A 30 -10.45 -16.33 -8.70
CA GLU A 30 -11.29 -15.17 -9.01
C GLU A 30 -10.46 -13.94 -9.40
N VAL A 31 -9.12 -14.04 -9.40
CA VAL A 31 -8.24 -12.95 -9.82
C VAL A 31 -8.31 -12.83 -11.34
N VAL A 32 -8.77 -11.67 -11.80
CA VAL A 32 -8.81 -11.33 -13.22
C VAL A 32 -7.50 -10.63 -13.59
N GLU A 33 -6.94 -10.94 -14.75
CA GLU A 33 -5.88 -10.13 -15.33
C GLU A 33 -6.43 -8.72 -15.59
N PHE A 34 -5.79 -7.73 -15.02
CA PHE A 34 -6.24 -6.35 -15.03
C PHE A 34 -5.10 -5.46 -15.52
N ASP A 35 -5.45 -4.44 -16.30
CA ASP A 35 -4.47 -3.48 -16.80
C ASP A 35 -3.74 -2.80 -15.63
N SER A 36 -2.50 -2.39 -15.87
CA SER A 36 -1.69 -1.73 -14.84
C SER A 36 -2.44 -0.54 -14.24
N VAL A 37 -2.38 -0.40 -12.91
CA VAL A 37 -2.98 0.72 -12.18
C VAL A 37 -2.60 2.05 -12.84
N PRO A 38 -3.55 2.98 -13.09
CA PRO A 38 -3.26 4.24 -13.75
C PRO A 38 -2.19 5.03 -13.01
N ILE A 39 -1.21 5.55 -13.75
CA ILE A 39 -0.17 6.44 -13.25
C ILE A 39 -0.40 7.83 -13.86
N ILE A 40 -0.60 8.84 -13.02
CA ILE A 40 -0.89 10.21 -13.44
C ILE A 40 0.29 11.11 -13.12
N ASP A 41 0.81 11.80 -14.14
CA ASP A 41 1.89 12.78 -13.99
C ASP A 41 1.31 14.16 -13.65
N LEU A 42 1.46 14.59 -12.38
CA LEU A 42 0.99 15.89 -11.92
C LEU A 42 1.94 17.04 -12.29
N GLY A 43 3.11 16.74 -12.84
CA GLY A 43 4.06 17.71 -13.37
C GLY A 43 3.77 18.14 -14.81
N CYS A 44 2.77 17.53 -15.47
CA CYS A 44 2.36 17.90 -16.82
C CYS A 44 1.77 19.33 -16.84
N GLU A 45 2.08 20.11 -17.89
CA GLU A 45 1.57 21.47 -18.05
C GLU A 45 0.08 21.51 -18.40
N ASP A 46 -0.43 20.48 -19.07
CA ASP A 46 -1.83 20.39 -19.47
C ASP A 46 -2.73 19.95 -18.30
N ARG A 47 -3.22 20.95 -17.58
CA ARG A 47 -4.17 20.75 -16.47
C ARG A 47 -5.48 20.08 -16.91
N SER A 48 -5.94 20.31 -18.13
CA SER A 48 -7.20 19.72 -18.61
C SER A 48 -7.04 18.21 -18.81
N LEU A 49 -5.88 17.79 -19.33
CA LEU A 49 -5.51 16.39 -19.44
C LEU A 49 -5.43 15.73 -18.06
N ILE A 50 -4.74 16.35 -17.09
CA ILE A 50 -4.62 15.81 -15.72
C ILE A 50 -6.00 15.60 -15.10
N ILE A 51 -6.88 16.60 -15.18
CA ILE A 51 -8.25 16.53 -14.61
C ILE A 51 -9.02 15.38 -15.25
N LYS A 52 -8.92 15.23 -16.58
CA LYS A 52 -9.57 14.15 -17.30
C LYS A 52 -9.05 12.78 -16.84
N GLN A 53 -7.73 12.60 -16.77
CA GLN A 53 -7.12 11.34 -16.32
C GLN A 53 -7.53 10.96 -14.89
N ILE A 54 -7.60 11.93 -13.97
CA ILE A 54 -8.10 11.70 -12.61
C ILE A 54 -9.56 11.26 -12.64
N GLY A 55 -10.40 11.94 -13.43
CA GLY A 55 -11.82 11.61 -13.57
C GLY A 55 -12.05 10.20 -14.12
N ASP A 56 -11.28 9.82 -15.14
CA ASP A 56 -11.35 8.51 -15.78
C ASP A 56 -10.87 7.42 -14.81
N ALA A 57 -9.72 7.62 -14.14
CA ALA A 57 -9.20 6.67 -13.15
C ALA A 57 -10.16 6.47 -11.96
N CYS A 58 -10.76 7.55 -11.44
CA CYS A 58 -11.78 7.45 -10.38
C CYS A 58 -13.01 6.65 -10.83
N ARG A 59 -13.44 6.78 -12.09
CA ARG A 59 -14.65 6.14 -12.61
C ARG A 59 -14.44 4.67 -12.92
N GLU A 60 -13.29 4.32 -13.50
CA GLU A 60 -13.00 2.99 -14.02
C GLU A 60 -12.29 2.11 -12.98
N TYR A 61 -11.40 2.70 -12.17
CA TYR A 61 -10.53 1.97 -11.23
C TYR A 61 -10.88 2.24 -9.76
N GLY A 62 -11.31 3.46 -9.44
CA GLY A 62 -11.53 3.93 -8.07
C GLY A 62 -10.24 4.26 -7.30
N PHE A 63 -9.07 4.05 -7.90
CA PHE A 63 -7.77 4.42 -7.37
C PHE A 63 -6.74 4.60 -8.50
N PHE A 64 -5.65 5.32 -8.20
CA PHE A 64 -4.54 5.57 -9.13
C PHE A 64 -3.25 5.92 -8.36
N GLN A 65 -2.13 5.90 -9.07
CA GLN A 65 -0.83 6.36 -8.57
C GLN A 65 -0.51 7.74 -9.19
N VAL A 66 0.24 8.56 -8.46
CA VAL A 66 0.69 9.87 -8.95
C VAL A 66 2.21 9.98 -8.92
N ILE A 67 2.78 10.66 -9.91
CA ILE A 67 4.19 11.04 -9.97
C ILE A 67 4.31 12.56 -10.14
N ASN A 68 5.51 13.09 -9.88
CA ASN A 68 5.82 14.53 -9.98
C ASN A 68 4.83 15.43 -9.21
N HIS A 69 4.30 14.93 -8.10
CA HIS A 69 3.30 15.62 -7.26
C HIS A 69 3.88 16.78 -6.42
N GLY A 70 5.17 17.10 -6.57
CA GLY A 70 5.84 18.23 -5.89
C GLY A 70 6.17 18.01 -4.40
N VAL A 71 5.88 16.82 -3.84
CA VAL A 71 6.33 16.47 -2.48
C VAL A 71 7.73 15.88 -2.58
N SER A 72 8.67 16.44 -1.84
CA SER A 72 10.07 16.02 -1.92
C SER A 72 10.26 14.61 -1.35
N LYS A 73 11.19 13.86 -1.93
CA LYS A 73 11.51 12.51 -1.47
C LYS A 73 12.02 12.51 -0.04
N GLU A 74 12.80 13.53 0.33
CA GLU A 74 13.35 13.70 1.68
C GLU A 74 12.24 13.86 2.73
N MET A 75 11.13 14.50 2.37
CA MET A 75 9.98 14.63 3.28
C MET A 75 9.31 13.27 3.50
N VAL A 76 9.10 12.50 2.44
CA VAL A 76 8.53 11.15 2.53
C VAL A 76 9.44 10.24 3.36
N ASP A 77 10.74 10.25 3.09
CA ASP A 77 11.73 9.45 3.81
C ASP A 77 11.75 9.81 5.31
N LYS A 78 11.70 11.10 5.66
CA LYS A 78 11.62 11.55 7.06
C LYS A 78 10.35 11.07 7.77
N ILE A 79 9.21 11.07 7.08
CA ILE A 79 7.94 10.57 7.65
C ILE A 79 8.06 9.08 7.93
N LEU A 80 8.61 8.31 6.99
CA LEU A 80 8.82 6.87 7.15
C LEU A 80 9.79 6.58 8.30
N GLU A 81 10.91 7.30 8.37
CA GLU A 81 11.88 7.17 9.45
C GLU A 81 11.24 7.48 10.81
N TRP A 82 10.46 8.57 10.90
CA TRP A 82 9.76 8.93 12.13
C TRP A 82 8.76 7.85 12.56
N LEU A 83 7.96 7.32 11.63
CA LEU A 83 7.00 6.25 11.90
C LEU A 83 7.72 5.00 12.43
N MET A 84 8.82 4.61 11.80
CA MET A 84 9.62 3.46 12.22
C MET A 84 10.21 3.68 13.62
N ASN A 85 10.81 4.84 13.88
CA ASN A 85 11.41 5.17 15.17
C ASN A 85 10.36 5.24 16.29
N SER A 86 9.17 5.77 15.99
CA SER A 86 8.04 5.84 16.92
C SER A 86 7.53 4.44 17.29
N LEU A 87 7.37 3.56 16.30
CA LEU A 87 6.99 2.16 16.54
C LEU A 87 8.03 1.42 17.38
N VAL A 88 9.33 1.61 17.11
CA VAL A 88 10.42 1.03 17.91
C VAL A 88 10.42 1.57 19.34
N TYR A 89 10.20 2.87 19.52
CA TYR A 89 10.12 3.48 20.84
C TYR A 89 8.94 2.95 21.64
N LEU A 90 7.75 2.90 21.03
CA LEU A 90 6.54 2.34 21.66
C LEU A 90 6.73 0.86 22.01
N TRP A 91 7.43 0.09 21.17
CA TRP A 91 7.75 -1.30 21.47
C TRP A 91 8.69 -1.44 22.68
N LYS A 92 9.73 -0.58 22.81
CA LYS A 92 10.64 -0.60 23.97
C LYS A 92 9.98 -0.21 25.30
N ARG A 93 8.87 0.53 25.26
CA ARG A 93 8.14 0.97 26.45
C ARG A 93 7.09 -0.02 26.94
N ARG A 94 6.81 -1.06 26.18
CA ARG A 94 5.82 -2.11 26.49
C ARG A 94 6.52 -3.37 26.97
#